data_AF-A0A842ZV35-F1
#
_entry.id   AF-A0A842ZV35-F1
#
_cell.length_a   1.000
_cell.length_b   1.000
_cell.length_c   1.000
_cell.angle_alpha   90.00
_cell.angle_beta   90.00
_cell.angle_gamma   90.00
#
_symmetry.space_group_name_H-M   'P 1'
#
loop_
_entity.id
_entity.type
_entity.pdbx_description
1 polymer ?
#
loop_
_entity_poly.entity_id
_entity_poly.type
_entity_poly.pdbx_seq_one_letter_code
_entity_poly.pdbx_strand_id
1 'polypeptide(L)'
;MPKLKKDSKPKKQNKKKLSDIELIKLQMEKGLMTEPILSEPETAMCRNLVVQFYEIQEIRKGMNSAKDNIERDYEEKYPNFDTKPQESIIKLVENLEAKIKDELGLHISKLRIYAWLNLIEGIGPIISAGLISGLQDPAKFTNPSKMNRFCGLAPVDWCKKCDHRYIDPKFKESWAKAEATKIEERKKKSGKNIKKKTADIMKLLCNCDHPAIIQVAEKKVKGLPIHYVPFMKTLLTYKTGYLGFIMHKGYYRNWYDKFRAEEDRKHPDLSDGHRLARARRKTAKLFIQHFWNAWRRANGLSIVTPYVLKTGGHNYIPPPHEDVIQYLEDDWNKRHKKKAST
;
A
#
# COMPACT_ATOMS: atom_id res chain seq x y z
N MET A 1 14.25 68.40 18.83
CA MET A 1 13.86 67.18 18.10
C MET A 1 12.89 66.36 18.95
N PRO A 2 11.60 66.24 18.57
CA PRO A 2 10.61 65.46 19.31
C PRO A 2 10.74 63.97 18.99
N LYS A 3 10.65 63.13 20.02
CA LYS A 3 10.75 61.65 19.93
C LYS A 3 9.56 61.09 19.14
N LEU A 4 9.86 60.43 18.01
CA LEU A 4 8.93 59.63 17.22
C LEU A 4 8.30 58.53 18.09
N LYS A 5 6.97 58.58 18.24
CA LYS A 5 6.18 57.50 18.82
C LYS A 5 6.31 56.27 17.89
N LYS A 6 6.75 55.15 18.45
CA LYS A 6 6.77 53.85 17.76
C LYS A 6 5.32 53.42 17.53
N ASP A 7 4.91 53.43 16.27
CA ASP A 7 3.64 52.86 15.85
C ASP A 7 3.57 51.37 16.22
N SER A 8 2.53 51.05 16.99
CA SER A 8 2.17 49.69 17.39
C SER A 8 1.86 48.84 16.17
N LYS A 9 2.68 47.81 15.93
CA LYS A 9 2.45 46.79 14.89
C LYS A 9 1.03 46.20 15.03
N PRO A 10 0.30 45.99 13.92
CA PRO A 10 -1.04 45.42 13.96
C PRO A 10 -0.98 43.97 14.43
N LYS A 11 -1.83 43.65 15.42
CA LYS A 11 -2.03 42.30 15.95
C LYS A 11 -2.41 41.36 14.81
N LYS A 12 -1.57 40.36 14.54
CA LYS A 12 -1.89 39.24 13.64
C LYS A 12 -3.17 38.58 14.13
N GLN A 13 -4.26 38.74 13.38
CA GLN A 13 -5.52 38.05 13.61
C GLN A 13 -5.28 36.54 13.46
N ASN A 14 -5.51 35.80 14.54
CA ASN A 14 -5.47 34.35 14.59
C ASN A 14 -6.60 33.79 13.70
N LYS A 15 -6.28 33.38 12.47
CA LYS A 15 -7.21 32.58 11.65
C LYS A 15 -7.43 31.25 12.38
N LYS A 16 -8.63 31.03 12.91
CA LYS A 16 -9.04 29.78 13.56
C LYS A 16 -8.83 28.63 12.55
N LYS A 17 -7.91 27.71 12.85
CA LYS A 17 -7.63 26.55 11.99
C LYS A 17 -8.88 25.67 11.98
N LEU A 18 -9.49 25.46 10.81
CA LEU A 18 -10.65 24.57 10.68
C LEU A 18 -10.25 23.14 11.05
N SER A 19 -11.19 22.40 11.63
CA SER A 19 -11.03 20.96 11.90
C SER A 19 -11.01 20.15 10.60
N ASP A 20 -10.40 18.97 10.64
CA ASP A 20 -10.27 18.10 9.45
C ASP A 20 -11.64 17.74 8.84
N ILE A 21 -12.65 17.51 9.68
CA ILE A 21 -14.02 17.23 9.25
C ILE A 21 -14.63 18.44 8.53
N GLU A 22 -14.42 19.66 9.01
CA GLU A 22 -14.95 20.87 8.37
C GLU A 22 -14.30 21.10 7.00
N LEU A 23 -13.01 20.82 6.87
CA LEU A 23 -12.32 20.88 5.57
C LEU A 23 -12.86 19.83 4.60
N ILE A 24 -13.10 18.61 5.07
CA ILE A 24 -13.66 17.53 4.25
C ILE A 24 -15.09 17.88 3.80
N LYS A 25 -15.93 18.41 4.71
CA LYS A 25 -17.28 18.90 4.35
C LYS A 25 -17.23 19.90 3.20
N LEU A 26 -16.35 20.90 3.32
CA LEU A 26 -16.18 21.96 2.33
C LEU A 26 -15.63 21.43 0.99
N GLN A 27 -14.80 20.38 1.01
CA GLN A 27 -14.34 19.68 -0.19
C GLN A 27 -15.46 18.86 -0.83
N MET A 28 -16.28 18.19 -0.04
CA MET A 28 -17.44 17.43 -0.52
C MET A 28 -18.53 18.30 -1.12
N GLU A 29 -18.73 19.50 -0.59
CA GLU A 29 -19.62 20.52 -1.17
C GLU A 29 -19.14 20.99 -2.56
N LYS A 30 -17.82 21.00 -2.78
CA LYS A 30 -17.19 21.31 -4.08
C LYS A 30 -17.18 20.13 -5.06
N GLY A 31 -17.81 19.00 -4.72
CA GLY A 31 -17.88 17.81 -5.57
C GLY A 31 -16.62 16.92 -5.53
N LEU A 32 -15.71 17.13 -4.57
CA LEU A 32 -14.59 16.21 -4.31
C LEU A 32 -15.04 15.12 -3.33
N MET A 33 -14.35 13.98 -3.32
CA MET A 33 -14.59 12.90 -2.35
C MET A 33 -16.04 12.40 -2.32
N THR A 34 -16.72 12.39 -3.47
CA THR A 34 -18.12 11.93 -3.60
C THR A 34 -18.22 10.53 -4.18
N GLU A 35 -17.26 10.11 -4.99
CA GLU A 35 -17.30 8.85 -5.74
C GLU A 35 -16.86 7.65 -4.89
N PRO A 36 -17.53 6.49 -5.01
CA PRO A 36 -17.21 5.33 -4.18
C PRO A 36 -15.96 4.57 -4.65
N ILE A 37 -15.80 4.45 -5.98
CA ILE A 37 -14.73 3.70 -6.67
C ILE A 37 -14.40 4.39 -7.99
N LEU A 38 -13.21 4.13 -8.52
CA LEU A 38 -12.83 4.53 -9.88
C LEU A 38 -13.51 3.63 -10.92
N SER A 39 -13.76 4.16 -12.11
CA SER A 39 -14.14 3.33 -13.26
C SER A 39 -13.01 2.37 -13.66
N GLU A 40 -13.32 1.31 -14.41
CA GLU A 40 -12.31 0.34 -14.87
C GLU A 40 -11.21 0.98 -15.74
N PRO A 41 -11.54 1.87 -16.72
CA PRO A 41 -10.52 2.59 -17.48
C PRO A 41 -9.63 3.50 -16.61
N GLU A 42 -10.24 4.27 -15.69
CA GLU A 42 -9.49 5.14 -14.77
C GLU A 42 -8.59 4.34 -13.83
N THR A 43 -9.07 3.19 -13.37
CA THR A 43 -8.30 2.24 -12.55
C THR A 43 -7.06 1.76 -13.30
N ALA A 44 -7.21 1.34 -14.55
CA ALA A 44 -6.09 0.88 -15.38
C ALA A 44 -5.10 2.02 -15.66
N MET A 45 -5.60 3.22 -15.98
CA MET A 45 -4.79 4.40 -16.21
C MET A 45 -4.00 4.79 -14.96
N CYS A 46 -4.65 4.94 -13.80
CA CYS A 46 -4.00 5.29 -12.54
C CYS A 46 -2.92 4.26 -12.18
N ARG A 47 -3.19 2.97 -12.40
CA ARG A 47 -2.20 1.93 -12.15
C ARG A 47 -0.96 2.09 -13.03
N ASN A 48 -1.15 2.36 -14.32
CA ASN A 48 -0.05 2.60 -15.26
C ASN A 48 0.74 3.85 -14.90
N LEU A 49 0.06 4.96 -14.58
CA LEU A 49 0.71 6.20 -14.15
C LEU A 49 1.53 6.02 -12.86
N VAL A 50 1.05 5.24 -11.90
CA VAL A 50 1.82 4.91 -10.68
C VAL A 50 3.09 4.11 -11.01
N VAL A 51 3.02 3.17 -11.96
CA VAL A 51 4.19 2.42 -12.42
C VAL A 51 5.19 3.36 -13.09
N GLN A 52 4.74 4.18 -14.04
CA GLN A 52 5.56 5.18 -14.73
C GLN A 52 6.21 6.16 -13.77
N PHE A 53 5.47 6.64 -12.75
CA PHE A 53 6.03 7.51 -11.72
C PHE A 53 7.23 6.86 -11.02
N TYR A 54 7.13 5.59 -10.64
CA TYR A 54 8.23 4.91 -9.97
C TYR A 54 9.39 4.59 -10.91
N GLU A 55 9.14 4.29 -12.18
CA GLU A 55 10.21 4.12 -13.19
C GLU A 55 10.99 5.42 -13.41
N ILE A 56 10.29 6.53 -13.59
CA ILE A 56 10.87 7.87 -13.73
C ILE A 56 11.64 8.24 -12.46
N GLN A 57 11.11 7.93 -11.28
CA GLN A 57 11.78 8.17 -10.01
C GLN A 57 13.12 7.42 -9.90
N GLU A 58 13.20 6.18 -10.38
CA GLU A 58 14.47 5.44 -10.38
C GLU A 58 15.46 6.02 -11.41
N ILE A 59 14.98 6.46 -12.59
CA ILE A 59 15.80 7.17 -13.58
C ILE A 59 16.39 8.44 -12.96
N ARG A 60 15.57 9.28 -12.32
CA ARG A 60 16.00 10.53 -11.67
C ARG A 60 17.06 10.27 -10.60
N LYS A 61 16.85 9.26 -9.74
CA LYS A 61 17.86 8.88 -8.72
C LYS A 61 19.18 8.47 -9.37
N GLY A 62 19.12 7.67 -10.43
CA GLY A 62 20.31 7.28 -11.20
C GLY A 62 21.04 8.48 -11.79
N MET A 63 20.31 9.44 -12.36
CA MET A 63 20.88 10.67 -12.90
C MET A 63 21.53 11.55 -11.82
N ASN A 64 20.90 11.69 -10.65
CA ASN A 64 21.48 12.41 -9.51
C ASN A 64 22.76 11.71 -9.01
N SER A 65 22.73 10.40 -8.82
CA SER A 65 23.93 9.66 -8.42
C SER A 65 25.05 9.75 -9.46
N ALA A 66 24.73 9.77 -10.75
CA ALA A 66 25.71 9.98 -11.81
C ALA A 66 26.32 11.39 -11.74
N LYS A 67 25.48 12.41 -11.52
CA LYS A 67 25.92 13.80 -11.30
C LYS A 67 26.87 13.88 -10.11
N ASP A 68 26.45 13.38 -8.94
CA ASP A 68 27.24 13.41 -7.70
C ASP A 68 28.59 12.70 -7.86
N ASN A 69 28.63 11.60 -8.63
CA ASN A 69 29.89 10.90 -8.93
C ASN A 69 30.80 11.73 -9.83
N ILE A 70 30.26 12.36 -10.87
CA ILE A 70 31.05 13.22 -11.76
C ILE A 70 31.61 14.41 -10.98
N GLU A 71 30.81 15.07 -10.14
CA GLU A 71 31.27 16.17 -9.30
C GLU A 71 32.41 15.71 -8.40
N ARG A 72 32.21 14.64 -7.63
CA ARG A 72 33.25 14.09 -6.75
C ARG A 72 34.54 13.72 -7.47
N ASP A 73 34.47 13.11 -8.66
CA ASP A 73 35.64 12.56 -9.35
C ASP A 73 36.43 13.63 -10.14
N TYR A 74 35.78 14.74 -10.52
CA TYR A 74 36.37 15.77 -11.40
C TYR A 74 36.52 17.15 -10.77
N GLU A 75 35.83 17.47 -9.67
CA GLU A 75 35.89 18.80 -9.01
C GLU A 75 37.31 19.14 -8.52
N GLU A 76 38.06 18.15 -8.03
CA GLU A 76 39.45 18.34 -7.59
C GLU A 76 40.43 18.57 -8.76
N LYS A 77 40.17 17.95 -9.92
CA LYS A 77 41.05 18.02 -11.10
C LYS A 77 40.71 19.17 -12.05
N TYR A 78 39.45 19.61 -12.07
CA TYR A 78 38.94 20.60 -13.00
C TYR A 78 38.00 21.57 -12.26
N PRO A 79 38.52 22.64 -11.63
CA PRO A 79 37.74 23.59 -10.83
C PRO A 79 36.62 24.32 -11.60
N ASN A 80 36.68 24.31 -12.93
CA ASN A 80 35.68 24.94 -13.82
C ASN A 80 34.73 23.92 -14.48
N PHE A 81 34.70 22.68 -14.00
CA PHE A 81 33.81 21.66 -14.55
C PHE A 81 32.35 21.99 -14.27
N ASP A 82 31.53 22.13 -15.33
CA ASP A 82 30.13 22.59 -15.23
C ASP A 82 29.14 21.43 -15.39
N THR A 83 28.39 21.12 -14.31
CA THR A 83 27.32 20.13 -14.32
C THR A 83 25.94 20.70 -14.66
N LYS A 84 25.81 22.02 -14.92
CA LYS A 84 24.52 22.65 -15.26
C LYS A 84 23.76 21.98 -16.41
N PRO A 85 24.40 21.49 -17.50
CA PRO A 85 23.67 20.77 -18.55
C PRO A 85 22.94 19.54 -17.98
N GLN A 86 23.61 18.75 -17.14
CA GLN A 86 23.03 17.57 -16.48
C GLN A 86 21.90 17.97 -15.53
N GLU A 87 22.08 19.04 -14.74
CA GLU A 87 21.03 19.56 -13.85
C GLU A 87 19.77 19.97 -14.61
N SER A 88 19.92 20.57 -15.80
CA SER A 88 18.77 20.98 -16.61
C SER A 88 17.91 19.78 -17.03
N ILE A 89 18.53 18.65 -17.37
CA ILE A 89 17.82 17.42 -17.72
C ILE A 89 17.17 16.81 -16.48
N ILE A 90 17.86 16.79 -15.33
CA ILE A 90 17.30 16.32 -14.06
C ILE A 90 16.02 17.09 -13.71
N LYS A 91 16.02 18.42 -13.88
CA LYS A 91 14.84 19.27 -13.65
C LYS A 91 13.67 18.93 -14.58
N LEU A 92 13.92 18.56 -15.83
CA LEU A 92 12.86 18.09 -16.74
C LEU A 92 12.20 16.81 -16.24
N VAL A 93 13.00 15.87 -15.72
CA VAL A 93 12.52 14.62 -15.13
C VAL A 93 11.72 14.89 -13.85
N GLU A 94 12.18 15.80 -12.99
CA GLU A 94 11.45 16.24 -11.79
C GLU A 94 10.09 16.86 -12.12
N ASN A 95 10.03 17.71 -13.15
CA ASN A 95 8.79 18.30 -13.62
C ASN A 95 7.81 17.24 -14.16
N LEU A 96 8.33 16.20 -14.83
CA LEU A 96 7.50 15.08 -15.29
C LEU A 96 6.95 14.26 -14.11
N GLU A 97 7.76 13.97 -13.09
CA GLU A 97 7.31 13.33 -11.85
C GLU A 97 6.18 14.14 -11.18
N ALA A 98 6.36 15.46 -11.08
CA ALA A 98 5.37 16.37 -10.50
C ALA A 98 4.05 16.34 -11.27
N LYS A 99 4.09 16.41 -12.60
CA LYS A 99 2.89 16.33 -13.46
C LYS A 99 2.13 15.02 -13.26
N ILE A 100 2.83 13.88 -13.19
CA ILE A 100 2.17 12.59 -12.95
C ILE A 100 1.52 12.56 -11.56
N LYS A 101 2.19 13.12 -10.55
CA LYS A 101 1.64 13.22 -9.20
C LYS A 101 0.37 14.07 -9.15
N ASP A 102 0.37 15.21 -9.84
CA ASP A 102 -0.78 16.11 -9.88
C ASP A 102 -1.95 15.45 -10.60
N GLU A 103 -1.70 14.82 -11.75
CA GLU A 103 -2.72 14.07 -12.51
C GLU A 103 -3.36 12.97 -11.65
N LEU A 104 -2.54 12.15 -10.98
CA LEU A 104 -3.03 11.12 -10.07
C LEU A 104 -3.86 11.72 -8.92
N GLY A 105 -3.45 12.88 -8.41
CA GLY A 105 -4.16 13.65 -7.39
C GLY A 105 -5.57 14.03 -7.83
N LEU A 106 -5.76 14.46 -9.08
CA LEU A 106 -7.07 14.83 -9.62
C LEU A 106 -8.04 13.66 -9.59
N HIS A 107 -7.61 12.46 -10.03
CA HIS A 107 -8.48 11.27 -10.06
C HIS A 107 -8.86 10.78 -8.67
N ILE A 108 -7.88 10.64 -7.77
CA ILE A 108 -8.15 10.10 -6.43
C ILE A 108 -8.89 11.09 -5.54
N SER A 109 -8.76 12.40 -5.77
CA SER A 109 -9.43 13.42 -4.95
C SER A 109 -10.95 13.35 -5.03
N LYS A 110 -11.49 12.74 -6.08
CA LYS A 110 -12.92 12.47 -6.25
C LYS A 110 -13.43 11.36 -5.32
N LEU A 111 -12.55 10.51 -4.80
CA LEU A 111 -12.94 9.30 -4.07
C LEU A 111 -13.16 9.58 -2.58
N ARG A 112 -14.23 9.01 -2.03
CA ARG A 112 -14.59 9.15 -0.60
C ARG A 112 -13.46 8.72 0.33
N ILE A 113 -12.83 7.58 0.03
CA ILE A 113 -11.74 7.03 0.85
C ILE A 113 -10.49 7.92 0.88
N TYR A 114 -10.30 8.78 -0.12
CA TYR A 114 -9.16 9.69 -0.16
C TYR A 114 -9.19 10.73 0.96
N ALA A 115 -10.39 11.11 1.44
CA ALA A 115 -10.56 11.97 2.60
C ALA A 115 -9.80 11.44 3.84
N TRP A 116 -9.87 10.12 4.07
CA TRP A 116 -9.16 9.46 5.16
C TRP A 116 -7.68 9.25 4.83
N LEU A 117 -7.36 8.79 3.62
CA LEU A 117 -5.97 8.50 3.23
C LEU A 117 -5.08 9.74 3.28
N ASN A 118 -5.59 10.91 2.88
CA ASN A 118 -4.83 12.16 2.84
C ASN A 118 -4.45 12.70 4.23
N LEU A 119 -5.14 12.26 5.28
CA LEU A 119 -4.81 12.62 6.67
C LEU A 119 -3.68 11.77 7.24
N ILE A 120 -3.38 10.62 6.62
CA ILE A 120 -2.36 9.71 7.12
C ILE A 120 -0.98 10.19 6.68
N GLU A 121 -0.14 10.53 7.66
CA GLU A 121 1.25 10.88 7.40
C GLU A 121 2.00 9.77 6.64
N GLY A 122 2.68 10.17 5.56
CA GLY A 122 3.41 9.25 4.68
C GLY A 122 2.56 8.58 3.60
N ILE A 123 1.24 8.85 3.54
CA ILE A 123 0.37 8.42 2.43
C ILE A 123 -0.01 9.62 1.57
N GLY A 124 0.74 9.81 0.50
CA GLY A 124 0.43 10.84 -0.51
C GLY A 124 -0.38 10.31 -1.70
N PRO A 125 -0.67 11.18 -2.69
CA PRO A 125 -1.46 10.85 -3.87
C PRO A 125 -1.01 9.60 -4.62
N ILE A 126 0.29 9.42 -4.80
CA ILE A 126 0.87 8.28 -5.51
C ILE A 126 0.54 6.95 -4.81
N ILE A 127 0.72 6.90 -3.49
CA ILE A 127 0.47 5.68 -2.71
C ILE A 127 -1.03 5.40 -2.68
N SER A 128 -1.85 6.43 -2.44
CA SER A 128 -3.31 6.32 -2.48
C SER A 128 -3.80 5.78 -3.83
N ALA A 129 -3.33 6.35 -4.94
CA ALA A 129 -3.65 5.88 -6.29
C ALA A 129 -3.19 4.44 -6.51
N GLY A 130 -1.99 4.07 -6.06
CA GLY A 130 -1.47 2.70 -6.17
C GLY A 130 -2.32 1.69 -5.39
N LEU A 131 -2.75 2.04 -4.17
CA LEU A 131 -3.60 1.19 -3.35
C LEU A 131 -4.97 0.97 -4.00
N ILE A 132 -5.63 2.08 -4.36
CA ILE A 132 -6.98 2.06 -4.91
C ILE A 132 -6.98 1.34 -6.27
N SER A 133 -6.07 1.70 -7.18
CA SER A 133 -6.01 1.09 -8.51
C SER A 133 -5.57 -0.37 -8.49
N GLY A 134 -4.73 -0.77 -7.53
CA GLY A 134 -4.27 -2.14 -7.41
C GLY A 134 -5.30 -3.08 -6.79
N LEU A 135 -6.16 -2.57 -5.91
CA LEU A 135 -7.22 -3.34 -5.25
C LEU A 135 -8.57 -3.24 -5.95
N GLN A 136 -8.79 -2.15 -6.68
CA GLN A 136 -9.92 -1.83 -7.55
C GLN A 136 -11.23 -1.59 -6.79
N ASP A 137 -11.73 -2.62 -6.09
CA ASP A 137 -13.06 -2.60 -5.49
C ASP A 137 -13.04 -3.23 -4.08
N PRO A 138 -13.51 -2.51 -3.04
CA PRO A 138 -13.58 -3.04 -1.68
C PRO A 138 -14.60 -4.19 -1.52
N ALA A 139 -15.57 -4.33 -2.42
CA ALA A 139 -16.57 -5.40 -2.38
C ALA A 139 -15.96 -6.78 -2.67
N LYS A 140 -14.87 -6.85 -3.45
CA LYS A 140 -14.12 -8.08 -3.74
C LYS A 140 -13.61 -8.79 -2.48
N PHE A 141 -13.39 -8.04 -1.40
CA PHE A 141 -12.83 -8.55 -0.16
C PHE A 141 -13.88 -8.60 0.95
N THR A 142 -14.51 -9.77 1.11
CA THR A 142 -15.41 -10.06 2.24
C THR A 142 -14.77 -9.93 3.62
N ASN A 143 -13.45 -10.06 3.75
CA ASN A 143 -12.71 -9.89 5.00
C ASN A 143 -11.28 -9.36 4.75
N PRO A 144 -10.64 -8.72 5.75
CA PRO A 144 -9.30 -8.17 5.59
C PRO A 144 -8.22 -9.24 5.35
N SER A 145 -8.44 -10.49 5.78
CA SER A 145 -7.49 -11.60 5.55
C SER A 145 -7.36 -11.95 4.07
N LYS A 146 -8.47 -11.91 3.30
CA LYS A 146 -8.44 -12.09 1.83
C LYS A 146 -7.64 -10.97 1.16
N MET A 147 -7.81 -9.73 1.63
CA MET A 147 -7.05 -8.58 1.15
C MET A 147 -5.56 -8.71 1.46
N ASN A 148 -5.20 -9.14 2.68
CA ASN A 148 -3.83 -9.45 3.08
C ASN A 148 -3.20 -10.55 2.18
N ARG A 149 -3.97 -11.59 1.81
CA ARG A 149 -3.50 -12.62 0.88
C ARG A 149 -3.23 -12.06 -0.51
N PHE A 150 -4.17 -11.27 -1.05
CA PHE A 150 -4.02 -10.62 -2.35
C PHE A 150 -2.80 -9.69 -2.41
N CYS A 151 -2.51 -9.02 -1.30
CA CYS A 151 -1.34 -8.15 -1.13
C CYS A 151 -0.03 -8.88 -0.83
N GLY A 152 -0.04 -10.22 -0.69
CA GLY A 152 1.16 -11.01 -0.38
C GLY A 152 1.66 -10.89 1.05
N LEU A 153 0.80 -10.41 1.96
CA LEU A 153 1.07 -10.27 3.39
C LEU A 153 0.66 -11.50 4.19
N ALA A 154 -0.21 -12.38 3.66
CA ALA A 154 -0.61 -13.62 4.33
C ALA A 154 0.54 -14.64 4.40
N PRO A 155 0.72 -15.37 5.51
CA PRO A 155 1.66 -16.47 5.56
C PRO A 155 1.20 -17.65 4.70
N VAL A 156 2.16 -18.45 4.27
CA VAL A 156 1.94 -19.74 3.63
C VAL A 156 2.75 -20.81 4.36
N ASP A 157 2.24 -22.02 4.38
CA ASP A 157 2.87 -23.15 5.04
C ASP A 157 3.99 -23.71 4.16
N TRP A 158 5.18 -23.82 4.74
CA TRP A 158 6.38 -24.34 4.11
C TRP A 158 6.99 -25.43 4.98
N CYS A 159 7.58 -26.44 4.36
CA CYS A 159 8.31 -27.47 5.09
C CYS A 159 9.76 -27.02 5.31
N LYS A 160 10.18 -26.93 6.58
CA LYS A 160 11.57 -26.59 6.94
C LYS A 160 12.59 -27.65 6.50
N LYS A 161 12.16 -28.92 6.35
CA LYS A 161 13.06 -30.03 5.98
C LYS A 161 13.43 -30.03 4.50
N CYS A 162 12.45 -29.85 3.61
CA CYS A 162 12.66 -29.95 2.16
C CYS A 162 12.54 -28.62 1.41
N ASP A 163 12.30 -27.51 2.12
CA ASP A 163 12.08 -26.16 1.58
C ASP A 163 11.07 -26.12 0.42
N HIS A 164 10.01 -26.91 0.51
CA HIS A 164 8.89 -26.88 -0.43
C HIS A 164 7.60 -26.42 0.27
N ARG A 165 6.68 -25.87 -0.53
CA ARG A 165 5.36 -25.49 -0.04
C ARG A 165 4.62 -26.71 0.48
N TYR A 166 4.07 -26.58 1.67
CA TYR A 166 3.22 -27.60 2.27
C TYR A 166 1.76 -27.32 1.91
N ILE A 167 1.07 -28.36 1.46
CA ILE A 167 -0.38 -28.42 1.28
C ILE A 167 -0.80 -29.75 1.90
N ASP A 168 -1.90 -29.75 2.65
CA ASP A 168 -2.46 -30.98 3.22
C ASP A 168 -2.60 -32.05 2.12
N PRO A 169 -2.06 -33.27 2.33
CA PRO A 169 -2.14 -34.36 1.36
C PRO A 169 -3.53 -34.59 0.77
N LYS A 170 -4.60 -34.40 1.56
CA LYS A 170 -6.00 -34.57 1.12
C LYS A 170 -6.40 -33.59 0.02
N PHE A 171 -5.87 -32.38 0.05
CA PHE A 171 -6.23 -31.32 -0.89
C PHE A 171 -5.17 -31.11 -1.99
N LYS A 172 -4.03 -31.78 -1.87
CA LYS A 172 -2.84 -31.53 -2.68
C LYS A 172 -3.10 -31.62 -4.19
N GLU A 173 -3.73 -32.69 -4.64
CA GLU A 173 -4.06 -32.90 -6.07
C GLU A 173 -5.11 -31.90 -6.56
N SER A 174 -6.18 -31.70 -5.78
CA SER A 174 -7.26 -30.76 -6.12
C SER A 174 -6.74 -29.32 -6.26
N TRP A 175 -5.81 -28.94 -5.37
CA TRP A 175 -5.16 -27.64 -5.38
C TRP A 175 -4.27 -27.47 -6.60
N ALA A 176 -3.41 -28.45 -6.90
CA ALA A 176 -2.54 -28.41 -8.07
C ALA A 176 -3.34 -28.32 -9.39
N LYS A 177 -4.47 -29.04 -9.48
CA LYS A 177 -5.37 -28.99 -10.63
C LYS A 177 -6.05 -27.63 -10.78
N ALA A 178 -6.53 -27.05 -9.68
CA ALA A 178 -7.15 -25.73 -9.68
C ALA A 178 -6.16 -24.64 -10.15
N GLU A 179 -4.91 -24.71 -9.68
CA GLU A 179 -3.88 -23.77 -10.10
C GLU A 179 -3.44 -23.97 -11.55
N ALA A 180 -3.30 -25.22 -12.01
CA ALA A 180 -3.03 -25.52 -13.41
C ALA A 180 -4.11 -24.94 -14.34
N THR A 181 -5.38 -25.03 -13.92
CA THR A 181 -6.53 -24.49 -14.66
C THR A 181 -6.44 -22.96 -14.78
N LYS A 182 -6.19 -22.25 -13.67
CA LYS A 182 -6.01 -20.78 -13.69
C LYS A 182 -4.84 -20.34 -14.57
N ILE A 183 -3.76 -21.12 -14.61
CA ILE A 183 -2.61 -20.82 -15.47
C ILE A 183 -2.98 -20.98 -16.95
N GLU A 184 -3.82 -21.95 -17.31
CA GLU A 184 -4.34 -22.09 -18.68
C GLU A 184 -5.28 -20.96 -19.05
N GLU A 185 -6.22 -20.59 -18.19
CA GLU A 185 -7.16 -19.49 -18.46
C GLU A 185 -6.45 -18.17 -18.76
N ARG A 186 -5.28 -17.92 -18.15
CA ARG A 186 -4.48 -16.71 -18.35
C ARG A 186 -3.69 -16.67 -19.66
N LYS A 187 -3.35 -17.83 -20.23
CA LYS A 187 -2.64 -17.89 -21.52
C LYS A 187 -3.70 -18.02 -22.61
N LYS A 188 -3.66 -17.19 -23.67
CA LYS A 188 -4.53 -17.36 -24.87
C LYS A 188 -4.63 -18.85 -25.18
N LYS A 189 -5.86 -19.40 -25.17
CA LYS A 189 -6.23 -20.84 -25.15
C LYS A 189 -5.31 -21.73 -26.02
N SER A 190 -4.11 -21.96 -25.52
CA SER A 190 -3.17 -22.93 -26.05
C SER A 190 -3.61 -24.21 -25.38
N GLY A 191 -4.55 -24.90 -26.01
CA GLY A 191 -4.99 -26.20 -25.54
C GLY A 191 -3.78 -27.13 -25.52
N LYS A 192 -3.03 -27.18 -24.41
CA LYS A 192 -1.98 -28.17 -24.14
C LYS A 192 -1.71 -28.32 -22.64
N ASN A 193 -2.58 -29.17 -22.09
CA ASN A 193 -2.39 -30.18 -21.06
C ASN A 193 -2.32 -29.74 -19.58
N ILE A 194 -3.50 -29.43 -19.02
CA ILE A 194 -3.75 -29.27 -17.57
C ILE A 194 -3.13 -30.43 -16.77
N LYS A 195 -3.19 -31.67 -17.28
CA LYS A 195 -2.60 -32.84 -16.58
C LYS A 195 -1.09 -32.69 -16.41
N LYS A 196 -0.37 -32.27 -17.48
CA LYS A 196 1.07 -32.03 -17.43
C LYS A 196 1.42 -30.95 -16.42
N LYS A 197 0.72 -29.80 -16.45
CA LYS A 197 0.93 -28.70 -15.51
C LYS A 197 0.63 -29.10 -14.06
N THR A 198 -0.41 -29.90 -13.85
CA THR A 198 -0.75 -30.44 -12.52
C THR A 198 0.39 -31.29 -11.99
N ALA A 199 0.93 -32.20 -12.81
CA ALA A 199 2.08 -33.03 -12.43
C ALA A 199 3.34 -32.18 -12.15
N ASP A 200 3.59 -31.14 -12.95
CA ASP A 200 4.72 -30.24 -12.75
C ASP A 200 4.59 -29.44 -11.44
N ILE A 201 3.39 -28.97 -11.09
CA ILE A 201 3.13 -28.30 -9.80
C ILE A 201 3.31 -29.27 -8.64
N MET A 202 2.80 -30.52 -8.77
CA MET A 202 2.90 -31.54 -7.71
C MET A 202 4.35 -31.85 -7.33
N LYS A 203 5.28 -31.82 -8.29
CA LYS A 203 6.72 -32.01 -8.05
C LYS A 203 7.33 -30.89 -7.19
N LEU A 204 6.74 -29.70 -7.19
CA LEU A 204 7.21 -28.53 -6.43
C LEU A 204 6.60 -28.46 -5.01
N LEU A 205 5.76 -29.42 -4.64
CA LEU A 205 5.12 -29.48 -3.33
C LEU A 205 5.83 -30.48 -2.42
N CYS A 206 5.76 -30.24 -1.11
CA CYS A 206 6.35 -31.11 -0.10
C CYS A 206 5.75 -32.54 -0.16
N ASN A 207 6.62 -33.57 -0.18
CA ASN A 207 6.27 -35.00 -0.15
C ASN A 207 6.78 -35.69 1.14
N CYS A 208 7.14 -34.95 2.18
CA CYS A 208 7.66 -35.55 3.42
C CYS A 208 6.54 -36.21 4.22
N ASP A 209 6.78 -37.40 4.78
CA ASP A 209 5.82 -38.08 5.67
C ASP A 209 5.58 -37.32 6.97
N HIS A 210 6.64 -36.71 7.52
CA HIS A 210 6.60 -35.89 8.73
C HIS A 210 7.18 -34.49 8.46
N PRO A 211 6.40 -33.58 7.85
CA PRO A 211 6.86 -32.24 7.50
C PRO A 211 6.97 -31.35 8.74
N ALA A 212 8.11 -30.67 8.91
CA ALA A 212 8.25 -29.62 9.91
C ALA A 212 7.67 -28.31 9.34
N ILE A 213 6.40 -28.03 9.62
CA ILE A 213 5.67 -26.92 9.01
C ILE A 213 6.03 -25.60 9.68
N ILE A 214 6.39 -24.61 8.87
CA ILE A 214 6.63 -23.22 9.28
C ILE A 214 5.81 -22.25 8.44
N GLN A 215 5.37 -21.16 9.05
CA GLN A 215 4.62 -20.11 8.36
C GLN A 215 5.54 -18.99 7.88
N VAL A 216 5.71 -18.88 6.56
CA VAL A 216 6.62 -17.92 5.93
C VAL A 216 5.90 -17.01 4.94
N ALA A 217 6.55 -15.95 4.48
CA ALA A 217 6.06 -15.20 3.34
C ALA A 217 6.14 -16.06 2.07
N GLU A 218 5.17 -15.95 1.17
CA GLU A 218 5.18 -16.71 -0.08
C GLU A 218 6.43 -16.37 -0.91
N LYS A 219 7.26 -17.39 -1.15
CA LYS A 219 8.47 -17.29 -1.97
C LYS A 219 8.11 -17.45 -3.45
N LYS A 220 8.87 -16.77 -4.32
CA LYS A 220 8.78 -16.96 -5.77
C LYS A 220 9.61 -18.19 -6.15
N VAL A 221 8.96 -19.27 -6.57
CA VAL A 221 9.61 -20.48 -7.07
C VAL A 221 9.25 -20.64 -8.54
N LYS A 222 10.25 -20.92 -9.38
CA LYS A 222 10.03 -21.11 -10.83
C LYS A 222 9.03 -22.27 -11.04
N GLY A 223 7.97 -22.02 -11.78
CA GLY A 223 6.92 -22.99 -12.05
C GLY A 223 5.80 -23.04 -11.01
N LEU A 224 5.98 -22.47 -9.81
CA LEU A 224 4.93 -22.39 -8.81
C LEU A 224 4.12 -21.09 -8.97
N PRO A 225 2.78 -21.14 -8.97
CA PRO A 225 1.94 -19.94 -9.02
C PRO A 225 2.10 -19.11 -7.73
N ILE A 226 2.11 -17.78 -7.91
CA ILE A 226 2.01 -16.81 -6.82
C ILE A 226 0.56 -16.40 -6.61
N HIS A 227 0.13 -16.25 -5.34
CA HIS A 227 -1.27 -15.97 -4.99
C HIS A 227 -1.51 -14.51 -4.61
N TYR A 228 -0.55 -13.65 -4.93
CA TYR A 228 -0.60 -12.22 -4.67
C TYR A 228 -0.21 -11.43 -5.90
N VAL A 229 -0.62 -10.16 -5.94
CA VAL A 229 -0.20 -9.22 -6.98
C VAL A 229 1.16 -8.65 -6.63
N PRO A 230 2.23 -8.87 -7.44
CA PRO A 230 3.58 -8.39 -7.13
C PRO A 230 3.64 -6.89 -6.89
N PHE A 231 2.91 -6.11 -7.70
CA PHE A 231 2.76 -4.67 -7.55
C PHE A 231 2.28 -4.28 -6.15
N MET A 232 1.21 -4.93 -5.65
CA MET A 232 0.67 -4.64 -4.32
C MET A 232 1.62 -5.02 -3.20
N LYS A 233 2.31 -6.16 -3.33
CA LYS A 233 3.30 -6.57 -2.32
C LYS A 233 4.42 -5.54 -2.23
N THR A 234 4.99 -5.13 -3.37
CA THR A 234 6.04 -4.11 -3.41
C THR A 234 5.54 -2.77 -2.87
N LEU A 235 4.36 -2.30 -3.30
CA LEU A 235 3.77 -1.06 -2.84
C LEU A 235 3.63 -1.07 -1.31
N LEU A 236 3.01 -2.10 -0.73
CA LEU A 236 2.73 -2.15 0.71
C LEU A 236 3.95 -2.40 1.58
N THR A 237 4.84 -3.32 1.22
CA THR A 237 5.98 -3.67 2.09
C THR A 237 7.13 -2.68 1.97
N TYR A 238 7.30 -2.05 0.80
CA TYR A 238 8.45 -1.18 0.54
C TYR A 238 8.03 0.29 0.45
N LYS A 239 7.11 0.65 -0.45
CA LYS A 239 6.77 2.08 -0.66
C LYS A 239 5.93 2.64 0.50
N THR A 240 4.81 2.01 0.84
CA THR A 240 3.96 2.43 1.97
C THR A 240 4.59 2.08 3.31
N GLY A 241 5.07 0.85 3.48
CA GLY A 241 5.63 0.37 4.74
C GLY A 241 6.96 1.03 5.15
N TYR A 242 7.95 1.04 4.26
CA TYR A 242 9.27 1.61 4.57
C TYR A 242 9.33 3.11 4.29
N LEU A 243 9.05 3.54 3.06
CA LEU A 243 9.17 4.96 2.70
C LEU A 243 8.04 5.81 3.30
N GLY A 244 6.82 5.30 3.40
CA GLY A 244 5.68 6.02 3.98
C GLY A 244 5.66 6.00 5.52
N PHE A 245 5.60 4.83 6.14
CA PHE A 245 5.38 4.76 7.60
C PHE A 245 6.63 4.88 8.44
N ILE A 246 7.79 4.41 7.96
CA ILE A 246 9.01 4.42 8.78
C ILE A 246 9.71 5.77 8.64
N MET A 247 9.80 6.34 7.44
CA MET A 247 10.49 7.62 7.28
C MET A 247 9.72 8.82 7.87
N HIS A 248 8.39 8.71 8.01
CA HIS A 248 7.55 9.77 8.58
C HIS A 248 7.18 9.45 10.04
N LYS A 249 7.22 10.45 10.92
CA LYS A 249 6.99 10.28 12.38
C LYS A 249 5.49 10.21 12.75
N GLY A 250 4.73 9.36 12.08
CA GLY A 250 3.27 9.29 12.20
C GLY A 250 2.72 8.14 13.06
N TYR A 251 1.39 7.97 13.03
CA TYR A 251 0.67 6.92 13.77
C TYR A 251 1.24 5.50 13.53
N TYR A 252 1.49 5.14 12.27
CA TYR A 252 2.00 3.83 11.91
C TYR A 252 3.48 3.64 12.26
N ARG A 253 4.26 4.71 12.43
CA ARG A 253 5.64 4.64 12.93
C ARG A 253 5.67 4.14 14.36
N ASN A 254 4.81 4.69 15.22
CA ASN A 254 4.73 4.31 16.63
C ASN A 254 4.38 2.82 16.78
N TRP A 255 3.47 2.31 15.95
CA TRP A 255 3.14 0.88 15.93
C TRP A 255 4.26 0.03 15.38
N TYR A 256 4.97 0.52 14.35
CA TYR A 256 6.15 -0.15 13.82
C TYR A 256 7.23 -0.33 14.90
N ASP A 257 7.55 0.73 15.66
CA ASP A 257 8.57 0.67 16.70
C ASP A 257 8.18 -0.31 17.83
N LYS A 258 6.88 -0.35 18.21
CA LYS A 258 6.34 -1.36 19.14
C LYS A 258 6.49 -2.78 18.61
N PHE A 259 6.12 -3.03 17.35
CA PHE A 259 6.28 -4.34 16.73
C PHE A 259 7.76 -4.72 16.59
N ARG A 260 8.63 -3.74 16.36
CA ARG A 260 10.06 -3.97 16.26
C ARG A 260 10.64 -4.44 17.60
N ALA A 261 10.35 -3.73 18.69
CA ALA A 261 10.74 -4.15 20.03
C ALA A 261 10.18 -5.54 20.40
N GLU A 262 8.95 -5.85 19.99
CA GLU A 262 8.36 -7.18 20.21
C GLU A 262 9.11 -8.28 19.45
N GLU A 263 9.47 -8.05 18.18
CA GLU A 263 10.23 -9.01 17.36
C GLU A 263 11.67 -9.18 17.86
N ASP A 264 12.31 -8.10 18.32
CA ASP A 264 13.64 -8.14 18.95
C ASP A 264 13.65 -9.00 20.22
N ARG A 265 12.60 -8.92 21.03
CA ARG A 265 12.44 -9.77 22.24
C ARG A 265 12.11 -11.22 21.91
N LYS A 266 11.22 -11.48 20.94
CA LYS A 266 10.73 -12.84 20.64
C LYS A 266 11.68 -13.67 19.80
N HIS A 267 12.50 -13.02 18.96
CA HIS A 267 13.33 -13.70 17.97
C HIS A 267 14.76 -13.15 17.94
N PRO A 268 15.50 -13.25 19.07
CA PRO A 268 16.89 -12.80 19.12
C PRO A 268 17.79 -13.62 18.17
N ASP A 269 17.37 -14.84 17.82
CA ASP A 269 18.05 -15.77 16.92
C ASP A 269 18.05 -15.33 15.44
N LEU A 270 17.10 -14.48 15.04
CA LEU A 270 17.00 -14.03 13.66
C LEU A 270 18.00 -12.90 13.35
N SER A 271 18.36 -12.73 12.08
CA SER A 271 19.12 -11.55 11.66
C SER A 271 18.31 -10.26 11.81
N ASP A 272 19.02 -9.14 11.95
CA ASP A 272 18.39 -7.82 12.09
C ASP A 272 17.44 -7.50 10.94
N GLY A 273 17.86 -7.79 9.70
CA GLY A 273 17.06 -7.62 8.51
C GLY A 273 15.77 -8.47 8.52
N HIS A 274 15.80 -9.69 9.06
CA HIS A 274 14.60 -10.50 9.22
C HIS A 274 13.64 -9.90 10.24
N ARG A 275 14.12 -9.46 11.40
CA ARG A 275 13.26 -8.79 12.41
C ARG A 275 12.64 -7.51 11.86
N LEU A 276 13.42 -6.72 11.12
CA LEU A 276 12.98 -5.50 10.44
C LEU A 276 11.84 -5.77 9.45
N ALA A 277 12.02 -6.78 8.61
CA ALA A 277 11.03 -7.19 7.62
C ALA A 277 9.74 -7.71 8.27
N ARG A 278 9.86 -8.46 9.37
CA ARG A 278 8.71 -8.95 10.15
C ARG A 278 7.91 -7.81 10.78
N ALA A 279 8.57 -6.84 11.42
CA ALA A 279 7.94 -5.65 11.99
C ALA A 279 7.24 -4.80 10.90
N ARG A 280 7.89 -4.61 9.73
CA ARG A 280 7.29 -3.92 8.57
C ARG A 280 6.03 -4.63 8.11
N ARG A 281 6.07 -5.96 7.99
CA ARG A 281 4.93 -6.77 7.56
C ARG A 281 3.77 -6.69 8.56
N LYS A 282 4.03 -6.72 9.87
CA LYS A 282 3.00 -6.51 10.92
C LYS A 282 2.33 -5.15 10.77
N THR A 283 3.13 -4.09 10.58
CA THR A 283 2.62 -2.72 10.36
C THR A 283 1.77 -2.61 9.09
N ALA A 284 2.23 -3.21 7.98
CA ALA A 284 1.48 -3.23 6.72
C ALA A 284 0.15 -3.99 6.84
N LYS A 285 0.11 -5.10 7.59
CA LYS A 285 -1.14 -5.84 7.88
C LYS A 285 -2.12 -4.99 8.69
N LEU A 286 -1.63 -4.27 9.69
CA LEU A 286 -2.44 -3.36 10.50
C LEU A 286 -3.05 -2.26 9.61
N PHE A 287 -2.22 -1.63 8.78
CA PHE A 287 -2.69 -0.63 7.81
C PHE A 287 -3.73 -1.19 6.85
N ILE A 288 -3.51 -2.37 6.25
CA ILE A 288 -4.50 -2.97 5.34
C ILE A 288 -5.82 -3.28 6.04
N GLN A 289 -5.78 -3.69 7.30
CA GLN A 289 -6.99 -3.88 8.09
C GLN A 289 -7.75 -2.57 8.30
N HIS A 290 -7.04 -1.48 8.65
CA HIS A 290 -7.62 -0.14 8.78
C HIS A 290 -8.19 0.38 7.45
N PHE A 291 -7.43 0.25 6.37
CA PHE A 291 -7.82 0.67 5.04
C PHE A 291 -9.05 -0.10 4.54
N TRP A 292 -9.09 -1.42 4.74
CA TRP A 292 -10.26 -2.23 4.41
C TRP A 292 -11.51 -1.76 5.15
N ASN A 293 -11.38 -1.48 6.45
CA ASN A 293 -12.48 -1.00 7.29
C ASN A 293 -12.97 0.37 6.80
N ALA A 294 -12.05 1.34 6.68
CA ALA A 294 -12.34 2.69 6.22
C ALA A 294 -13.00 2.72 4.84
N TRP A 295 -12.48 1.94 3.88
CA TRP A 295 -12.98 1.93 2.51
C TRP A 295 -14.36 1.31 2.39
N ARG A 296 -14.64 0.23 3.14
CA ARG A 296 -15.97 -0.37 3.14
C ARG A 296 -17.01 0.55 3.79
N ARG A 297 -16.69 1.14 4.95
CA ARG A 297 -17.58 2.05 5.67
C ARG A 297 -17.87 3.32 4.88
N ALA A 298 -16.85 3.91 4.26
CA ALA A 298 -17.01 5.07 3.39
C ALA A 298 -17.97 4.82 2.21
N ASN A 299 -18.14 3.55 1.82
CA ASN A 299 -19.01 3.10 0.72
C ASN A 299 -20.27 2.35 1.21
N GLY A 300 -20.58 2.40 2.51
CA GLY A 300 -21.75 1.74 3.11
C GLY A 300 -21.77 0.21 2.98
N LEU A 301 -20.62 -0.41 2.77
CA LEU A 301 -20.51 -1.87 2.69
C LEU A 301 -20.42 -2.47 4.09
N SER A 302 -21.06 -3.63 4.28
CA SER A 302 -21.03 -4.34 5.56
C SER A 302 -19.61 -4.68 5.99
N ILE A 303 -19.29 -4.44 7.26
CA ILE A 303 -18.02 -4.84 7.87
C ILE A 303 -18.21 -6.14 8.65
N VAL A 304 -17.19 -6.98 8.61
CA VAL A 304 -17.11 -8.16 9.47
C VAL A 304 -16.44 -7.73 10.75
N THR A 305 -17.03 -8.06 11.90
CA THR A 305 -16.43 -7.80 13.20
C THR A 305 -14.99 -8.34 13.22
N PRO A 306 -13.99 -7.53 13.57
CA PRO A 306 -12.61 -7.94 13.62
C PRO A 306 -12.44 -9.28 14.35
N TYR A 307 -11.72 -10.22 13.73
CA TYR A 307 -11.44 -11.55 14.31
C TYR A 307 -10.87 -11.47 15.74
N VAL A 308 -10.11 -10.41 15.99
CA VAL A 308 -9.53 -10.04 17.29
C VAL A 308 -10.59 -9.93 18.40
N LEU A 309 -11.75 -9.34 18.11
CA LEU A 309 -12.87 -9.23 19.07
C LEU A 309 -13.61 -10.56 19.26
N LYS A 310 -13.53 -11.49 18.30
CA LYS A 310 -14.18 -12.81 18.36
C LYS A 310 -13.39 -13.86 19.12
N THR A 311 -12.06 -13.72 19.19
CA THR A 311 -11.16 -14.76 19.75
C THR A 311 -10.45 -14.34 21.04
N GLY A 312 -10.79 -13.17 21.60
CA GLY A 312 -10.47 -12.77 22.98
C GLY A 312 -8.98 -12.55 23.33
N GLY A 313 -8.03 -12.93 22.46
CA GLY A 313 -6.60 -12.95 22.79
C GLY A 313 -5.76 -11.80 22.24
N HIS A 314 -6.33 -10.88 21.45
CA HIS A 314 -5.58 -9.78 20.83
C HIS A 314 -6.23 -8.42 21.14
N ASN A 315 -5.43 -7.37 21.29
CA ASN A 315 -5.95 -6.01 21.47
C ASN A 315 -6.39 -5.45 20.12
N TYR A 316 -7.64 -4.98 20.04
CA TYR A 316 -8.11 -4.24 18.88
C TYR A 316 -7.40 -2.89 18.80
N ILE A 317 -6.78 -2.62 17.66
CA ILE A 317 -6.15 -1.33 17.36
C ILE A 317 -7.09 -0.60 16.40
N PRO A 318 -7.62 0.58 16.76
CA PRO A 318 -8.48 1.35 15.86
C PRO A 318 -7.66 2.06 14.77
N PRO A 319 -8.28 2.38 13.63
CA PRO A 319 -7.65 3.22 12.62
C PRO A 319 -7.49 4.67 13.13
N PRO A 320 -6.47 5.41 12.65
CA PRO A 320 -6.39 6.84 12.89
C PRO A 320 -7.58 7.57 12.21
N HIS A 321 -7.98 8.72 12.73
CA HIS A 321 -9.10 9.53 12.18
C HIS A 321 -10.41 8.74 12.02
N GLU A 322 -10.77 7.94 13.02
CA GLU A 322 -12.01 7.15 13.08
C GLU A 322 -13.27 8.02 12.96
N ASP A 323 -13.20 9.25 13.48
CA ASP A 323 -14.23 10.29 13.38
C ASP A 323 -14.54 10.66 11.91
N VAL A 324 -13.50 10.74 11.07
CA VAL A 324 -13.67 10.98 9.62
C VAL A 324 -14.31 9.77 8.94
N ILE A 325 -13.91 8.55 9.32
CA ILE A 325 -14.52 7.33 8.77
C ILE A 325 -16.02 7.28 9.10
N GLN A 326 -16.37 7.57 10.36
CA GLN A 326 -17.77 7.61 10.81
C GLN A 326 -18.56 8.67 10.05
N TYR A 327 -17.99 9.87 9.86
CA TYR A 327 -18.63 10.92 9.08
C TYR A 327 -18.92 10.50 7.63
N LEU A 328 -17.96 9.84 6.97
CA LEU A 328 -18.14 9.34 5.60
C LEU A 328 -19.23 8.26 5.52
N GLU A 329 -19.31 7.37 6.51
CA GLU A 329 -20.36 6.36 6.60
C GLU A 329 -21.75 7.00 6.79
N ASP A 330 -21.85 7.96 7.70
CA ASP A 330 -23.10 8.67 7.98
C ASP A 330 -23.58 9.48 6.77
N ASP A 331 -22.68 10.20 6.09
CA ASP A 331 -23.01 10.92 4.84
C ASP A 331 -23.49 9.96 3.75
N TRP A 332 -22.84 8.80 3.59
CA TRP A 332 -23.26 7.80 2.61
C TRP A 332 -24.67 7.31 2.90
N ASN A 333 -24.92 6.93 4.15
CA ASN A 333 -26.23 6.45 4.60
C ASN A 333 -27.31 7.51 4.43
N LYS A 334 -27.02 8.79 4.71
CA LYS A 334 -27.97 9.90 4.50
C LYS A 334 -28.33 10.08 3.03
N ARG A 335 -27.36 10.00 2.12
CA ARG A 335 -27.59 10.16 0.67
C ARG A 335 -28.39 9.00 0.07
N HIS A 336 -28.21 7.78 0.57
CA HIS A 336 -28.82 6.58 0.00
C HIS A 336 -30.12 6.15 0.68
N LYS A 337 -30.35 6.49 1.96
CA LYS A 337 -31.67 6.31 2.60
C LYS A 337 -32.74 7.17 1.93
N LYS A 338 -32.41 8.38 1.48
CA LYS A 338 -33.35 9.26 0.74
C LYS A 338 -33.82 8.67 -0.60
N LYS A 339 -33.02 7.80 -1.24
CA LYS A 339 -33.37 7.15 -2.52
C LYS A 339 -34.26 5.92 -2.38
N ALA A 340 -34.42 5.40 -1.16
CA ALA A 340 -35.28 4.23 -0.89
C ALA A 340 -36.66 4.62 -0.33
N SER A 341 -36.88 5.90 -0.04
CA SER A 341 -38.13 6.46 0.53
C SER A 341 -38.91 7.33 -0.47
N THR A 342 -38.47 7.38 -1.72
CA THR A 342 -39.11 8.00 -2.89
C THR A 342 -39.11 6.96 -3.98
#